data_AF-A0A958Z0L8-F1
#
_entry.id   AF-A0A958Z0L8-F1
#
_cell.length_a   1.000
_cell.length_b   1.000
_cell.length_c   1.000
_cell.angle_alpha   90.00
_cell.angle_beta   90.00
_cell.angle_gamma   90.00
#
_symmetry.space_group_name_H-M   'P 1'
#
loop_
_entity.id
_entity.type
_entity.pdbx_description
1 polymer ?
#
loop_
_entity_poly.entity_id
_entity_poly.type
_entity_poly.pdbx_seq_one_letter_code
_entity_poly.pdbx_strand_id
1 'polypeptide(L)' 'MQIQTQPIVKPKTYSQDDAFEASVKYFNGDDLAARVWINKYALKDSEGNLYELTPNDMHRRIAKEIARIESRYPNP' A
#
# COMPACT_ATOMS: atom_id res chain seq x y z
N MET A 1 4.35 -3.94 36.37
CA MET A 1 3.61 -3.28 35.27
C MET A 1 3.01 -4.37 34.41
N GLN A 2 1.68 -4.44 34.30
CA GLN A 2 1.02 -5.39 33.41
C GLN A 2 1.04 -4.80 32.00
N ILE A 3 1.80 -5.41 31.10
CA ILE A 3 1.81 -5.07 29.67
C ILE A 3 0.53 -5.67 29.07
N GLN A 4 -0.46 -4.82 28.78
CA GLN A 4 -1.63 -5.21 28.01
C GLN A 4 -1.19 -5.51 26.57
N THR A 5 -1.13 -6.78 26.19
CA THR A 5 -0.88 -7.17 24.79
C THR A 5 -2.14 -6.97 23.99
N GLN A 6 -2.20 -5.85 23.26
CA GLN A 6 -3.23 -5.62 22.24
C GLN A 6 -3.15 -6.75 21.19
N PRO A 7 -4.28 -7.31 20.73
CA PRO A 7 -4.26 -8.31 19.68
C PRO A 7 -3.63 -7.73 18.40
N ILE A 8 -2.65 -8.43 17.86
CA ILE A 8 -1.92 -8.02 16.66
C ILE A 8 -2.90 -8.13 15.49
N VAL A 9 -3.45 -7.00 15.04
CA VAL A 9 -4.31 -6.98 13.85
C VAL A 9 -3.43 -7.29 12.65
N LYS A 10 -3.58 -8.49 12.08
CA LYS A 10 -2.86 -8.85 10.87
C LYS A 10 -3.28 -7.87 9.76
N PRO A 11 -2.32 -7.22 9.07
CA PRO A 11 -2.68 -6.35 7.96
C PRO A 11 -3.38 -7.16 6.87
N LYS A 12 -4.35 -6.54 6.19
CA LYS A 12 -4.99 -7.16 5.03
C LYS A 12 -3.95 -7.34 3.92
N THR A 13 -3.87 -8.54 3.38
CA THR A 13 -3.00 -8.85 2.24
C THR A 13 -3.81 -9.17 0.99
N TYR A 14 -3.18 -9.02 -0.17
CA TYR A 14 -3.75 -9.30 -1.48
C TYR A 14 -2.89 -10.32 -2.23
N SER A 15 -3.53 -11.14 -3.06
CA SER A 15 -2.80 -11.99 -3.99
C SER A 15 -2.20 -11.14 -5.12
N GLN A 16 -1.17 -11.66 -5.79
CA GLN A 16 -0.62 -10.99 -6.96
C GLN A 16 -1.63 -10.85 -8.10
N ASP A 17 -2.48 -11.86 -8.30
CA ASP A 17 -3.47 -11.85 -9.37
C ASP A 17 -4.54 -10.78 -9.11
N ASP A 18 -5.03 -10.66 -7.88
CA ASP A 18 -5.99 -9.62 -7.50
C ASP A 18 -5.41 -8.21 -7.70
N ALA A 19 -4.18 -8.01 -7.22
CA ALA A 19 -3.48 -6.73 -7.38
C ALA A 19 -3.19 -6.43 -8.85
N PHE A 20 -2.90 -7.46 -9.66
CA PHE A 20 -2.66 -7.31 -11.10
C PHE A 20 -3.92 -6.89 -11.82
N GLU A 21 -5.03 -7.60 -11.67
CA GLU A 21 -6.30 -7.24 -12.31
C GLU A 21 -6.77 -5.84 -11.91
N ALA A 22 -6.64 -5.50 -10.62
CA ALA A 22 -7.03 -4.17 -10.12
C ALA A 22 -6.12 -3.06 -10.66
N SER A 23 -4.82 -3.34 -10.82
CA SER A 23 -3.86 -2.39 -11.39
C SER A 23 -4.01 -2.22 -12.89
N VAL A 24 -4.32 -3.29 -13.63
CA VAL A 24 -4.64 -3.19 -15.07
C VAL A 24 -5.84 -2.27 -15.28
N LYS A 25 -6.89 -2.43 -14.45
CA LYS A 25 -8.05 -1.52 -14.47
C LYS A 25 -7.65 -0.08 -14.14
N TYR A 26 -6.75 0.12 -13.18
CA TYR A 26 -6.25 1.45 -12.82
C TYR A 26 -5.48 2.11 -13.98
N PHE A 27 -4.68 1.35 -14.71
CA PHE A 27 -3.89 1.83 -15.86
C PHE A 27 -4.63 1.68 -17.20
N ASN A 28 -5.96 1.64 -17.19
CA ASN A 28 -6.78 1.59 -18.41
C ASN A 28 -6.43 0.45 -19.39
N GLY A 29 -6.05 -0.72 -18.88
CA GLY A 29 -5.67 -1.89 -19.68
C GLY A 29 -4.18 -2.03 -19.98
N ASP A 30 -3.32 -1.16 -19.43
CA ASP A 30 -1.86 -1.29 -19.57
C ASP A 30 -1.29 -2.32 -18.57
N ASP A 31 -1.13 -3.55 -19.07
CA ASP A 31 -0.55 -4.67 -18.33
C ASP A 31 0.91 -4.44 -17.92
N LEU A 32 1.69 -3.71 -18.73
CA LEU A 32 3.10 -3.46 -18.43
C LEU A 32 3.21 -2.51 -17.25
N ALA A 33 2.44 -1.42 -17.26
CA ALA A 33 2.38 -0.48 -16.14
C ALA A 33 1.93 -1.16 -14.84
N ALA A 34 0.91 -2.03 -14.91
CA ALA A 34 0.44 -2.81 -13.77
C ALA A 34 1.54 -3.71 -13.19
N ARG A 35 2.26 -4.46 -14.04
CA ARG A 35 3.38 -5.33 -13.60
C ARG A 35 4.53 -4.53 -13.01
N VAL A 36 4.89 -3.41 -13.62
CA VAL A 36 5.97 -2.55 -13.10
C VAL A 36 5.58 -2.03 -11.71
N TRP A 37 4.33 -1.60 -11.53
CA TRP A 37 3.86 -1.13 -10.24
C TRP A 37 3.92 -2.20 -9.14
N ILE A 38 3.38 -3.40 -9.39
CA ILE A 38 3.44 -4.52 -8.42
C ILE A 38 4.87 -4.87 -8.04
N ASN A 39 5.79 -4.84 -9.02
CA ASN A 39 7.17 -5.24 -8.79
C ASN A 39 8.00 -4.18 -8.08
N LYS A 40 7.75 -2.89 -8.35
CA LYS A 40 8.63 -1.79 -7.94
C LYS A 40 8.05 -0.88 -6.86
N TYR A 41 6.74 -0.70 -6.78
CA TYR A 41 6.12 0.34 -5.97
C TYR A 41 5.10 -0.16 -4.96
N ALA A 42 4.41 -1.27 -5.24
CA ALA A 42 3.46 -1.86 -4.31
C ALA A 42 4.17 -2.29 -3.01
N LEU A 43 3.56 -1.95 -1.87
CA LEU A 43 4.07 -2.33 -0.57
C LEU A 43 3.97 -3.85 -0.39
N LYS A 44 5.14 -4.48 -0.18
CA LYS A 44 5.26 -5.92 0.06
C LYS A 44 6.30 -6.22 1.12
N ASP A 45 6.16 -7.37 1.77
CA ASP A 45 7.19 -7.91 2.66
C ASP A 45 8.17 -8.84 1.92
N SER A 46 9.11 -9.39 2.67
CA SER A 46 10.11 -10.34 2.16
C SER A 46 9.51 -11.67 1.68
N GLU A 47 8.31 -12.02 2.13
CA GLU A 47 7.60 -13.23 1.73
C GLU A 47 6.75 -13.01 0.47
N GLY A 48 6.68 -11.76 -0.01
CA GLY A 48 5.94 -11.37 -1.21
C GLY A 48 4.46 -11.08 -0.97
N ASN A 49 4.02 -10.96 0.29
CA ASN A 49 2.65 -10.57 0.59
C ASN A 49 2.44 -9.10 0.22
N LEU A 50 1.41 -8.80 -0.59
CA LEU A 50 1.07 -7.45 -0.99
C LEU A 50 0.09 -6.82 0.00
N TYR A 51 0.33 -5.57 0.37
CA TYR A 51 -0.51 -4.81 1.31
C TYR A 51 -1.37 -3.74 0.62
N GLU A 52 -1.22 -3.59 -0.69
CA GLU A 52 -1.91 -2.60 -1.51
C GLU A 52 -2.57 -3.29 -2.69
N LEU A 53 -3.85 -2.98 -2.95
CA LEU A 53 -4.59 -3.59 -4.05
C LEU A 53 -4.39 -2.79 -5.34
N THR A 54 -4.30 -1.46 -5.23
CA THR A 54 -4.20 -0.55 -6.37
C THR A 54 -3.16 0.54 -6.15
N PRO A 55 -2.66 1.19 -7.22
CA PRO A 55 -1.82 2.38 -7.11
C PRO A 55 -2.46 3.52 -6.29
N ASN A 56 -3.78 3.61 -6.23
CA ASN A 56 -4.49 4.56 -5.37
C ASN A 56 -4.21 4.35 -3.88
N ASP A 57 -4.08 3.10 -3.43
CA ASP A 57 -3.76 2.79 -2.03
C ASP A 57 -2.36 3.28 -1.68
N MET A 58 -1.41 3.11 -2.60
CA MET A 58 -0.05 3.63 -2.50
C MET A 58 -0.03 5.16 -2.43
N HIS A 59 -0.75 5.86 -3.31
CA HIS A 59 -0.85 7.31 -3.27
C HIS A 59 -1.43 7.80 -1.94
N ARG A 60 -2.50 7.16 -1.44
CA ARG A 60 -3.11 7.50 -0.15
C ARG A 60 -2.15 7.29 1.01
N ARG A 61 -1.38 6.21 1.02
CA ARG A 61 -0.36 5.96 2.05
C ARG A 61 0.70 7.07 2.04
N ILE A 62 1.25 7.39 0.88
CA ILE A 62 2.28 8.44 0.76
C ILE A 62 1.72 9.79 1.21
N ALA A 63 0.55 10.18 0.72
CA ALA A 63 -0.09 11.44 1.09
C ALA A 63 -0.35 11.52 2.60
N LYS A 64 -0.80 10.42 3.22
CA LYS A 64 -1.00 10.34 4.67
C LYS A 64 0.30 10.54 5.44
N GLU A 65 1.39 9.92 5.01
CA GLU A 65 2.68 10.07 5.68
C GLU A 65 3.26 11.48 5.53
N ILE A 66 3.10 12.10 4.36
CA ILE A 66 3.46 13.50 4.16
C ILE A 66 2.63 14.38 5.10
N ALA A 67 1.30 14.28 5.06
CA ALA A 67 0.41 15.07 5.92
C ALA A 67 0.70 14.88 7.43
N ARG A 68 1.05 13.65 7.85
CA ARG A 68 1.45 13.36 9.24
C ARG A 68 2.68 14.16 9.65
N ILE A 69 3.66 14.30 8.76
CA ILE A 69 4.88 15.07 9.04
C ILE A 69 4.62 16.57 8.94
N GLU A 70 3.89 17.03 7.92
CA GLU A 70 3.53 18.45 7.76
C GLU A 70 2.78 19.00 8.98
N SER A 71 1.91 18.20 9.62
CA SER A 71 1.20 18.59 10.84
C SER A 71 2.08 18.99 12.04
N ARG A 72 3.38 18.71 11.97
CA ARG A 72 4.37 19.11 12.99
C ARG A 72 4.89 20.53 12.81
N TYR A 73 4.62 21.16 11.67
CA TYR A 73 5.08 22.50 11.35
C TYR A 73 3.95 23.53 11.53
N PRO A 74 4.26 24.79 11.92
CA PRO A 74 3.23 25.80 12.21
C PRO A 74 2.35 26.22 11.03
N ASN A 75 2.85 26.08 9.79
CA ASN A 75 2.14 26.34 8.54
C ASN A 75 2.18 25.07 7.66
N PRO A 76 1.32 24.09 7.94
CA PRO A 76 1.20 22.84 7.18
C PRO A 76 0.53 23.03 5.81
#